data_AF-A0A6C0C6W3-F1
#
_entry.id   AF-A0A6C0C6W3-F1
#
_cell.length_a   1.000
_cell.length_b   1.000
_cell.length_c   1.000
_cell.angle_alpha   90.00
_cell.angle_beta   90.00
_cell.angle_gamma   90.00
#
_symmetry.space_group_name_H-M   'P 1'
#
loop_
_entity.id
_entity.type
_entity.pdbx_description
1 polymer ?
#
loop_
_entity_poly.entity_id
_entity_poly.type
_entity_poly.pdbx_seq_one_letter_code
_entity_poly.pdbx_strand_id
1 'polypeptide(L)'
;MQNYIAKVENWNRFAQPLFCTDIVGQKYQCNNPLILVPISQNLIESYTSQNKTELLIELEKITKDNHIDLVNDDYFVKISSISGKDVIATEDYCDDVTEFWVSMNSQSKKLIVKSTDKLCEYLLSSERIATCIRRDGHIVFRKWIKYNVEEEFRCFIKNKKLVAISQYEYGNYLPEYMNQPELISKLIQNYISQVVHDIPFDDIVIDVAVHDLNVYFIEFNDYGLESDTDAGLYDWENDKKILCENHDDIDIRLYDEKWLVAKYTIA
;
A
#
# COMPACT_ATOMS: atom_id res chain seq x y z
N MET A 1 2.63 26.55 -16.02
CA MET A 1 3.32 25.45 -15.32
C MET A 1 3.23 24.23 -16.21
N GLN A 2 4.33 23.84 -16.84
CA GLN A 2 4.40 22.60 -17.61
C GLN A 2 4.25 21.42 -16.64
N ASN A 3 3.30 20.53 -16.91
CA ASN A 3 3.11 19.28 -16.18
C ASN A 3 4.38 18.43 -16.30
N TYR A 4 5.24 18.47 -15.28
CA TYR A 4 6.27 17.48 -15.05
C TYR A 4 5.61 16.23 -14.44
N ILE A 5 4.77 15.55 -15.20
CA ILE A 5 4.63 14.10 -14.99
C ILE A 5 5.78 13.53 -15.82
N ALA A 6 6.92 13.28 -15.17
CA ALA A 6 7.95 12.46 -15.79
C ALA A 6 7.25 11.21 -16.32
N LYS A 7 7.35 10.94 -17.63
CA LYS A 7 6.85 9.67 -18.17
C LYS A 7 7.62 8.59 -17.43
N VAL A 8 6.96 7.96 -16.48
CA VAL A 8 7.51 6.86 -15.69
C VAL A 8 7.71 5.71 -16.69
N GLU A 9 8.91 5.58 -17.22
CA GLU A 9 9.28 4.48 -18.10
C GLU A 9 9.02 3.16 -17.36
N ASN A 10 8.59 2.11 -18.08
CA ASN A 10 8.31 0.79 -17.50
C ASN A 10 7.08 0.65 -16.58
N TRP A 11 6.24 1.68 -16.37
CA TRP A 11 4.98 1.51 -15.61
C TRP A 11 4.09 0.38 -16.16
N ASN A 12 4.07 0.22 -17.49
CA ASN A 12 3.36 -0.87 -18.15
C ASN A 12 3.84 -2.27 -17.74
N ARG A 13 5.10 -2.44 -17.29
CA ARG A 13 5.59 -3.73 -16.78
C ARG A 13 4.96 -4.09 -15.44
N PHE A 14 4.78 -3.09 -14.57
CA PHE A 14 4.13 -3.27 -13.27
C PHE A 14 2.61 -3.42 -13.35
N ALA A 15 1.98 -2.90 -14.40
CA ALA A 15 0.57 -3.12 -14.66
C ALA A 15 0.24 -4.57 -15.11
N GLN A 16 1.27 -5.38 -15.42
CA GLN A 16 1.12 -6.79 -15.77
C GLN A 16 1.38 -7.70 -14.56
N PRO A 17 0.91 -8.96 -14.61
CA PRO A 17 1.32 -9.97 -13.64
C PRO A 17 2.85 -10.15 -13.62
N LEU A 18 3.44 -10.01 -12.44
CA LEU A 18 4.84 -10.27 -12.15
C LEU A 18 4.97 -11.65 -11.51
N PHE A 19 6.07 -12.32 -11.84
CA PHE A 19 6.37 -13.64 -11.31
C PHE A 19 7.77 -13.66 -10.73
N CYS A 20 7.89 -14.26 -9.55
CA CYS A 20 9.16 -14.50 -8.87
C CYS A 20 9.37 -15.99 -8.67
N THR A 21 10.63 -16.37 -8.44
CA THR A 21 10.99 -17.67 -7.91
C THR A 21 11.27 -17.52 -6.41
N ASP A 22 10.63 -18.33 -5.58
CA ASP A 22 10.85 -18.31 -4.13
C ASP A 22 12.20 -18.95 -3.75
N ILE A 23 12.49 -18.98 -2.46
CA ILE A 23 13.76 -19.53 -1.95
C ILE A 23 13.87 -21.05 -2.06
N VAL A 24 12.78 -21.76 -2.38
CA VAL A 24 12.78 -23.21 -2.65
C VAL A 24 12.71 -23.55 -4.15
N GLY A 25 12.72 -22.53 -5.02
CA GLY A 25 12.75 -22.69 -6.47
C GLY A 25 11.37 -22.75 -7.14
N GLN A 26 10.28 -22.51 -6.42
CA GLN A 26 8.93 -22.48 -6.98
C GLN A 26 8.64 -21.12 -7.61
N LYS A 27 8.11 -21.13 -8.83
CA LYS A 27 7.63 -19.91 -9.49
C LYS A 27 6.20 -19.59 -9.03
N TYR A 28 5.97 -18.35 -8.61
CA TYR A 28 4.67 -17.84 -8.17
C TYR A 28 4.40 -16.44 -8.73
N GLN A 29 3.12 -16.05 -8.77
CA GLN A 29 2.72 -14.70 -9.13
C GLN A 29 2.79 -13.82 -7.88
N CYS A 30 3.64 -12.80 -7.91
CA CYS A 30 4.00 -12.01 -6.72
C CYS A 30 3.28 -10.66 -6.65
N ASN A 31 2.43 -10.31 -7.62
CA ASN A 31 1.56 -9.16 -7.51
C ASN A 31 0.18 -9.48 -8.08
N ASN A 32 -0.82 -8.73 -7.65
CA ASN A 32 -2.07 -8.64 -8.39
C ASN A 32 -1.96 -7.50 -9.41
N PRO A 33 -2.31 -7.73 -10.69
CA PRO A 33 -2.35 -6.67 -11.67
C PRO A 33 -3.27 -5.54 -11.21
N LEU A 34 -2.81 -4.31 -11.40
CA LEU A 34 -3.60 -3.12 -11.15
C LEU A 34 -4.46 -2.80 -12.36
N ILE A 35 -5.76 -2.60 -12.14
CA ILE A 35 -6.64 -2.05 -13.17
C ILE A 35 -6.66 -0.54 -12.96
N LEU A 36 -6.01 0.19 -13.87
CA LEU A 36 -5.90 1.64 -13.85
C LEU A 36 -6.99 2.22 -14.74
N VAL A 37 -7.99 2.86 -14.13
CA VAL A 37 -9.07 3.53 -14.85
C VAL A 37 -8.83 5.04 -14.79
N PRO A 38 -8.52 5.70 -15.91
CA PRO A 38 -8.44 7.16 -15.95
C PRO A 38 -9.77 7.79 -15.54
N ILE A 39 -9.70 8.85 -14.72
CA ILE A 39 -10.90 9.57 -14.31
C ILE A 39 -11.43 10.39 -15.49
N SER A 40 -12.65 10.08 -15.92
CA SER A 40 -13.28 10.74 -17.07
C SER A 40 -13.86 12.11 -16.69
N GLN A 41 -14.03 12.98 -17.69
CA GLN A 41 -14.67 14.28 -17.50
C GLN A 41 -16.10 14.14 -16.93
N ASN A 42 -16.86 13.14 -17.38
CA ASN A 42 -18.20 12.85 -16.86
C ASN A 42 -18.17 12.48 -15.37
N LEU A 43 -17.18 11.68 -14.94
CA LEU A 43 -17.02 11.33 -13.53
C LEU A 43 -16.69 12.58 -12.70
N ILE A 44 -15.83 13.46 -13.21
CA ILE A 44 -15.49 14.73 -12.55
C ILE A 44 -16.72 15.63 -12.41
N GLU A 45 -17.54 15.74 -13.47
CA GLU A 45 -18.74 16.57 -13.48
C GLU A 45 -19.80 16.06 -12.51
N SER A 46 -20.11 14.76 -12.54
CA SER A 46 -21.05 14.11 -11.62
C SER A 46 -20.58 14.16 -10.16
N TYR A 47 -19.27 14.02 -9.92
CA TYR A 47 -18.68 14.20 -8.60
C TYR A 47 -18.82 15.65 -8.11
N THR A 48 -18.48 16.63 -8.97
CA THR A 48 -18.48 18.05 -8.61
C THR A 48 -19.89 18.59 -8.37
N SER A 49 -20.89 18.07 -9.08
CA SER A 49 -22.30 18.38 -8.85
C SER A 49 -22.86 17.72 -7.59
N GLN A 50 -22.09 16.83 -6.94
CA GLN A 50 -22.53 15.95 -5.85
C GLN A 50 -23.79 15.14 -6.19
N ASN A 51 -24.02 14.89 -7.49
CA ASN A 51 -25.16 14.12 -7.94
C ASN A 51 -24.86 12.61 -7.81
N LYS A 52 -25.24 12.04 -6.66
CA LYS A 52 -25.00 10.62 -6.34
C LYS A 52 -25.51 9.68 -7.44
N THR A 53 -26.65 9.98 -8.06
CA THR A 53 -27.24 9.14 -9.11
C THR A 53 -26.39 9.12 -10.38
N GLU A 54 -25.93 10.28 -10.85
CA GLU A 54 -25.06 10.37 -12.03
C GLU A 54 -23.70 9.72 -11.76
N LEU A 55 -23.14 9.96 -10.57
CA LEU A 55 -21.87 9.37 -10.16
C LEU A 55 -21.97 7.84 -10.12
N LEU A 56 -23.06 7.29 -9.58
CA LEU A 56 -23.29 5.84 -9.55
C LEU A 56 -23.36 5.24 -10.97
N ILE A 57 -24.05 5.89 -11.90
CA ILE A 57 -24.15 5.45 -13.31
C ILE A 57 -22.76 5.39 -13.95
N GLU A 58 -21.92 6.41 -13.75
CA GLU A 58 -20.56 6.42 -14.29
C GLU A 58 -19.68 5.34 -13.63
N LEU A 59 -19.82 5.11 -12.33
CA LEU A 59 -19.09 4.04 -11.64
C LEU A 59 -19.52 2.63 -12.09
N GLU A 60 -20.82 2.39 -12.30
CA GLU A 60 -21.33 1.13 -12.86
C GLU A 60 -20.82 0.87 -14.27
N LYS A 61 -20.74 1.91 -15.09
CA LYS A 61 -20.13 1.84 -16.41
C LYS A 61 -18.65 1.48 -16.32
N ILE A 62 -17.91 2.16 -15.44
CA ILE A 62 -16.48 1.90 -15.21
C ILE A 62 -16.24 0.45 -14.79
N THR A 63 -16.98 -0.06 -13.81
CA THR A 63 -16.77 -1.43 -13.32
C THR A 63 -17.11 -2.45 -14.40
N LYS A 64 -18.20 -2.22 -15.15
CA LYS A 64 -18.61 -3.09 -16.26
C LYS A 64 -17.59 -3.12 -17.41
N ASP A 65 -17.15 -1.95 -17.88
CA ASP A 65 -16.25 -1.82 -19.03
C ASP A 65 -14.86 -2.39 -18.74
N ASN A 66 -14.47 -2.45 -17.47
CA ASN A 66 -13.17 -2.99 -17.02
C ASN A 66 -13.28 -4.39 -16.39
N HIS A 67 -14.44 -5.06 -16.51
CA HIS A 67 -14.68 -6.41 -15.97
C HIS A 67 -14.40 -6.57 -14.46
N ILE A 68 -14.76 -5.54 -13.68
CA ILE A 68 -14.61 -5.52 -12.22
C ILE A 68 -15.91 -5.99 -11.57
N ASP A 69 -15.87 -7.18 -10.96
CA ASP A 69 -17.00 -7.75 -10.23
C ASP A 69 -16.88 -7.48 -8.72
N LEU A 70 -17.35 -6.31 -8.29
CA LEU A 70 -17.32 -5.92 -6.86
C LEU A 70 -18.21 -6.81 -5.97
N VAL A 71 -19.15 -7.54 -6.56
CA VAL A 71 -20.10 -8.37 -5.80
C VAL A 71 -19.44 -9.70 -5.42
N ASN A 72 -18.84 -10.37 -6.40
CA ASN A 72 -18.30 -11.72 -6.21
C ASN A 72 -16.82 -11.72 -5.80
N ASP A 73 -16.06 -10.68 -6.14
CA ASP A 73 -14.64 -10.56 -5.76
C ASP A 73 -14.44 -9.55 -4.62
N ASP A 74 -13.31 -9.65 -3.94
CA ASP A 74 -12.83 -8.64 -2.99
C ASP A 74 -11.89 -7.67 -3.74
N TYR A 75 -12.19 -6.36 -3.73
CA TYR A 75 -11.32 -5.34 -4.32
C TYR A 75 -10.89 -4.30 -3.29
N PHE A 76 -9.60 -3.99 -3.31
CA PHE A 76 -9.06 -2.77 -2.73
C PHE A 76 -9.04 -1.67 -3.79
N VAL A 77 -9.54 -0.48 -3.44
CA VAL A 77 -9.62 0.66 -4.35
C VAL A 77 -8.79 1.82 -3.82
N LYS A 78 -7.96 2.42 -4.69
CA LYS A 78 -7.24 3.66 -4.44
C LYS A 78 -7.66 4.74 -5.44
N ILE A 79 -7.56 6.00 -5.04
CA ILE A 79 -7.66 7.17 -5.93
C ILE A 79 -6.29 7.79 -6.05
N SER A 80 -5.61 7.50 -7.16
CA SER A 80 -4.19 7.81 -7.35
C SER A 80 -3.37 7.22 -6.19
N SER A 81 -2.68 8.05 -5.39
CA SER A 81 -1.93 7.60 -4.21
C SER A 81 -2.78 7.38 -2.96
N ILE A 82 -4.01 7.90 -2.92
CA ILE A 82 -4.88 7.85 -1.73
C ILE A 82 -5.53 6.49 -1.60
N SER A 83 -5.31 5.84 -0.45
CA SER A 83 -5.95 4.57 -0.09
C SER A 83 -7.20 4.77 0.77
N GLY A 84 -7.95 3.68 0.98
CA GLY A 84 -9.01 3.69 2.00
C GLY A 84 -8.49 3.90 3.43
N LYS A 85 -7.24 3.52 3.73
CA LYS A 85 -6.63 3.69 5.06
C LYS A 85 -6.54 5.18 5.42
N ASP A 86 -6.20 6.01 4.44
CA ASP A 86 -6.07 7.47 4.57
C ASP A 86 -7.39 8.21 4.84
N VAL A 87 -8.51 7.55 4.57
CA VAL A 87 -9.86 8.11 4.73
C VAL A 87 -10.50 7.66 6.03
N ILE A 88 -10.28 6.41 6.43
CA ILE A 88 -10.86 5.86 7.67
C ILE A 88 -10.10 6.36 8.90
N ALA A 89 -8.77 6.54 8.80
CA ALA A 89 -7.93 6.98 9.92
C ALA A 89 -8.30 8.37 10.48
N THR A 90 -9.05 9.19 9.74
CA THR A 90 -9.47 10.52 10.21
C THR A 90 -10.71 10.51 11.11
N GLU A 91 -11.47 9.40 11.19
CA GLU A 91 -12.77 9.38 11.88
C GLU A 91 -12.73 8.73 13.28
N ASP A 92 -11.74 7.88 13.60
CA ASP A 92 -11.73 7.06 14.83
C ASP A 92 -10.42 7.22 15.66
N TYR A 93 -10.10 8.43 16.13
CA TYR A 93 -9.08 8.58 17.19
C TYR A 93 -9.67 8.08 18.52
N CYS A 94 -9.25 6.90 18.96
CA CYS A 94 -9.53 6.37 20.29
C CYS A 94 -8.33 6.62 21.21
N ASP A 95 -8.58 7.11 22.42
CA ASP A 95 -7.54 7.36 23.43
C ASP A 95 -6.95 6.06 24.02
N ASP A 96 -7.65 4.92 23.86
CA ASP A 96 -7.15 3.60 24.27
C ASP A 96 -6.37 2.95 23.12
N VAL A 97 -5.06 2.77 23.34
CA VAL A 97 -4.13 2.18 22.38
C VAL A 97 -4.57 0.77 21.96
N THR A 98 -5.10 -0.03 22.88
CA THR A 98 -5.53 -1.41 22.59
C THR A 98 -6.80 -1.42 21.74
N GLU A 99 -7.78 -0.58 22.05
CA GLU A 99 -9.00 -0.44 21.24
C GLU A 99 -8.72 0.18 19.87
N PHE A 100 -7.77 1.12 19.78
CA PHE A 100 -7.28 1.67 18.53
C PHE A 100 -6.73 0.57 17.60
N TRP A 101 -5.91 -0.35 18.11
CA TRP A 101 -5.35 -1.45 17.32
C TRP A 101 -6.39 -2.51 16.93
N VAL A 102 -7.33 -2.86 17.83
CA VAL A 102 -8.46 -3.74 17.48
C VAL A 102 -9.34 -3.10 16.40
N SER A 103 -9.53 -1.77 16.45
CA SER A 103 -10.20 -1.01 15.39
C SER A 103 -9.43 -1.10 14.08
N MET A 104 -8.13 -0.82 14.04
CA MET A 104 -7.25 -0.94 12.86
C MET A 104 -7.35 -2.31 12.16
N ASN A 105 -7.27 -3.41 12.90
CA ASN A 105 -7.43 -4.78 12.34
C ASN A 105 -8.85 -5.03 11.78
N SER A 106 -9.87 -4.40 12.35
CA SER A 106 -11.22 -4.42 11.77
C SER A 106 -11.35 -3.51 10.54
N GLN A 107 -10.58 -2.43 10.47
CA GLN A 107 -10.60 -1.43 9.42
C GLN A 107 -10.00 -1.93 8.11
N SER A 108 -9.00 -2.82 8.13
CA SER A 108 -8.44 -3.41 6.90
C SER A 108 -9.49 -4.17 6.09
N LYS A 109 -10.49 -4.80 6.73
CA LYS A 109 -11.67 -5.36 6.04
C LYS A 109 -12.65 -4.30 5.56
N LYS A 110 -12.73 -3.13 6.21
CA LYS A 110 -13.51 -1.97 5.74
C LYS A 110 -12.93 -1.36 4.45
N LEU A 111 -11.68 -1.66 4.10
CA LEU A 111 -11.04 -1.22 2.85
C LEU A 111 -11.53 -1.96 1.61
N ILE A 112 -12.25 -3.08 1.78
CA ILE A 112 -12.79 -3.85 0.67
C ILE A 112 -14.06 -3.20 0.15
N VAL A 113 -14.05 -2.83 -1.13
CA VAL A 113 -15.21 -2.27 -1.82
C VAL A 113 -16.04 -3.40 -2.41
N LYS A 114 -17.29 -3.54 -1.94
CA LYS A 114 -18.22 -4.63 -2.31
C LYS A 114 -19.38 -4.24 -3.21
N SER A 115 -19.50 -2.95 -3.54
CA SER A 115 -20.52 -2.45 -4.45
C SER A 115 -20.15 -1.09 -5.00
N THR A 116 -20.79 -0.70 -6.10
CA THR A 116 -20.68 0.64 -6.67
C THR A 116 -21.24 1.71 -5.73
N ASP A 117 -22.28 1.39 -4.94
CA ASP A 117 -22.77 2.29 -3.88
C ASP A 117 -21.70 2.60 -2.83
N LYS A 118 -20.98 1.56 -2.36
CA LYS A 118 -19.91 1.73 -1.38
C LYS A 118 -18.72 2.48 -1.97
N LEU A 119 -18.40 2.23 -3.24
CA LEU A 119 -17.41 3.02 -3.97
C LEU A 119 -17.83 4.49 -4.05
N CYS A 120 -19.10 4.75 -4.38
CA CYS A 120 -19.64 6.10 -4.47
C CYS A 120 -19.57 6.83 -3.12
N GLU A 121 -19.92 6.15 -2.02
CA GLU A 121 -19.78 6.68 -0.66
C GLU A 121 -18.32 7.00 -0.33
N TYR A 122 -17.41 6.09 -0.66
CA TYR A 122 -15.97 6.28 -0.48
C TYR A 122 -15.43 7.50 -1.25
N LEU A 123 -15.85 7.70 -2.50
CA LEU A 123 -15.40 8.87 -3.26
C LEU A 123 -15.86 10.19 -2.62
N LEU A 124 -17.06 10.19 -2.05
CA LEU A 124 -17.70 11.38 -1.47
C LEU A 124 -17.26 11.65 -0.03
N SER A 125 -16.53 10.74 0.63
CA SER A 125 -16.22 10.85 2.06
C SER A 125 -14.97 11.67 2.40
N SER A 126 -14.14 12.07 1.42
CA SER A 126 -12.88 12.77 1.70
C SER A 126 -12.58 13.94 0.75
N GLU A 127 -12.21 15.09 1.31
CA GLU A 127 -11.70 16.24 0.55
C GLU A 127 -10.35 15.95 -0.14
N ARG A 128 -9.54 15.04 0.41
CA ARG A 128 -8.28 14.61 -0.23
C ARG A 128 -8.60 13.88 -1.54
N ILE A 129 -9.60 13.00 -1.53
CA ILE A 129 -10.09 12.33 -2.75
C ILE A 129 -10.60 13.35 -3.77
N ALA A 130 -11.36 14.36 -3.33
CA ALA A 130 -11.88 15.43 -4.19
C ALA A 130 -10.76 16.12 -4.98
N THR A 131 -9.63 16.37 -4.33
CA THR A 131 -8.47 17.01 -4.95
C THR A 131 -7.81 16.12 -6.01
N CYS A 132 -7.70 14.81 -5.75
CA CYS A 132 -7.15 13.86 -6.73
C CYS A 132 -8.06 13.67 -7.93
N ILE A 133 -9.38 13.59 -7.73
CA ILE A 133 -10.35 13.47 -8.84
C ILE A 133 -10.21 14.63 -9.83
N ARG A 134 -9.99 15.85 -9.34
CA ARG A 134 -9.93 17.07 -10.17
C ARG A 134 -8.60 17.28 -10.92
N ARG A 135 -7.55 16.50 -10.66
CA ARG A 135 -6.18 16.75 -11.15
C ARG A 135 -5.64 15.69 -12.12
N ASP A 136 -6.52 14.96 -12.81
CA ASP A 136 -6.16 13.89 -13.76
C ASP A 136 -5.67 12.60 -13.05
N GLY A 137 -6.45 12.16 -12.06
CA GLY A 137 -6.18 10.95 -11.29
C GLY A 137 -6.65 9.66 -11.98
N HIS A 138 -6.27 8.53 -11.39
CA HIS A 138 -6.81 7.22 -11.76
C HIS A 138 -7.61 6.63 -10.59
N ILE A 139 -8.68 5.90 -10.90
CA ILE A 139 -9.23 4.91 -9.98
C ILE A 139 -8.42 3.63 -10.18
N VAL A 140 -7.80 3.16 -9.12
CA VAL A 140 -6.95 1.97 -9.14
C VAL A 140 -7.70 0.86 -8.44
N PHE A 141 -8.01 -0.22 -9.16
CA PHE A 141 -8.58 -1.42 -8.59
C PHE A 141 -7.50 -2.51 -8.49
N ARG A 142 -7.39 -3.10 -7.30
CA ARG A 142 -6.52 -4.25 -7.04
C ARG A 142 -7.36 -5.33 -6.39
N LYS A 143 -7.35 -6.55 -6.94
CA LYS A 143 -7.96 -7.69 -6.27
C LYS A 143 -7.32 -7.88 -4.89
N TRP A 144 -8.12 -8.11 -3.87
CA TRP A 144 -7.65 -8.34 -2.51
C TRP A 144 -6.88 -9.66 -2.45
N ILE A 145 -5.71 -9.63 -1.81
CA ILE A 145 -4.95 -10.84 -1.46
C ILE A 145 -5.28 -11.15 -0.01
N LYS A 146 -5.63 -12.41 0.27
CA LYS A 146 -5.87 -12.84 1.65
C LYS A 146 -4.53 -13.17 2.30
N TYR A 147 -4.08 -12.31 3.20
CA TYR A 147 -2.94 -12.49 4.09
C TYR A 147 -3.29 -11.93 5.47
N ASN A 148 -2.52 -12.28 6.50
CA ASN A 148 -2.69 -11.68 7.83
C ASN A 148 -2.03 -10.29 7.83
N VAL A 149 -2.69 -9.28 8.38
CA VAL A 149 -2.19 -7.89 8.31
C VAL A 149 -0.85 -7.72 9.02
N GLU A 150 -0.56 -8.56 10.00
CA GLU A 150 0.72 -8.64 10.70
C GLU A 150 1.87 -9.07 9.78
N GLU A 151 1.56 -9.76 8.69
CA GLU A 151 2.52 -10.20 7.68
C GLU A 151 2.82 -9.11 6.63
N GLU A 152 2.35 -7.88 6.84
CA GLU A 152 2.63 -6.71 6.02
C GLU A 152 3.95 -6.04 6.48
N PHE A 153 4.86 -5.79 5.53
CA PHE A 153 6.18 -5.22 5.76
C PHE A 153 6.42 -4.04 4.84
N ARG A 154 7.06 -3.01 5.39
CA ARG A 154 7.54 -1.84 4.67
C ARG A 154 9.02 -1.99 4.38
N CYS A 155 9.36 -1.98 3.10
CA CYS A 155 10.71 -2.15 2.59
C CYS A 155 11.26 -0.81 2.10
N PHE A 156 12.44 -0.43 2.57
CA PHE A 156 13.12 0.80 2.17
C PHE A 156 14.15 0.47 1.10
N ILE A 157 13.96 1.01 -0.11
CA ILE A 157 14.86 0.80 -1.24
C ILE A 157 15.55 2.13 -1.51
N LYS A 158 16.89 2.13 -1.46
CA LYS A 158 17.74 3.28 -1.74
C LYS A 158 18.70 2.91 -2.87
N ASN A 159 18.78 3.73 -3.92
CA ASN A 159 19.61 3.47 -5.10
C ASN A 159 19.47 2.03 -5.64
N LYS A 160 18.23 1.55 -5.80
CA LYS A 160 17.90 0.18 -6.25
C LYS A 160 18.38 -0.95 -5.34
N LYS A 161 18.67 -0.66 -4.06
CA LYS A 161 19.05 -1.67 -3.06
C LYS A 161 18.12 -1.60 -1.87
N LEU A 162 17.68 -2.76 -1.40
CA LEU A 162 17.02 -2.84 -0.09
C LEU A 162 18.02 -2.42 0.98
N VAL A 163 17.61 -1.56 1.91
CA VAL A 163 18.46 -1.08 3.01
C VAL A 163 17.87 -1.42 4.38
N ALA A 164 16.54 -1.50 4.49
CA ALA A 164 15.86 -1.77 5.74
C ALA A 164 14.47 -2.38 5.51
N ILE A 165 13.97 -3.09 6.52
CA ILE A 165 12.65 -3.71 6.55
C ILE A 165 11.98 -3.40 7.89
N SER A 166 10.77 -2.86 7.87
CA SER A 166 9.92 -2.69 9.04
C SER A 166 8.70 -3.59 8.94
N GLN A 167 8.31 -4.25 10.02
CA GLN A 167 6.91 -4.70 10.15
C GLN A 167 6.00 -3.45 10.07
N TYR A 168 4.96 -3.51 9.24
CA TYR A 168 4.09 -2.36 9.00
C TYR A 168 3.01 -2.21 10.08
N GLU A 169 2.46 -3.33 10.58
CA GLU A 169 1.48 -3.29 11.65
C GLU A 169 2.17 -3.14 13.02
N TYR A 170 2.01 -1.99 13.67
CA TYR A 170 2.69 -1.64 14.92
C TYR A 170 1.96 -2.10 16.19
N GLY A 171 0.88 -2.88 16.07
CA GLY A 171 0.05 -3.30 17.21
C GLY A 171 0.09 -4.80 17.52
N ASN A 172 0.68 -5.63 16.67
CA ASN A 172 0.52 -7.08 16.75
C ASN A 172 1.81 -7.84 16.48
N TYR A 173 2.03 -8.90 17.24
CA TYR A 173 3.11 -9.84 16.97
C TYR A 173 2.84 -10.60 15.67
N LEU A 174 3.91 -10.91 14.94
CA LEU A 174 3.84 -11.88 13.85
C LEU A 174 3.29 -13.22 14.35
N PRO A 175 2.60 -13.99 13.49
CA PRO A 175 2.31 -15.38 13.77
C PRO A 175 3.60 -16.13 14.17
N GLU A 176 3.51 -17.07 15.12
CA GLU A 176 4.67 -17.76 15.69
C GLU A 176 5.58 -18.40 14.62
N TYR A 177 4.99 -18.95 13.56
CA TYR A 177 5.73 -19.54 12.44
C TYR A 177 6.52 -18.51 11.61
N MET A 178 6.08 -17.25 11.58
CA MET A 178 6.73 -16.14 10.88
C MET A 178 7.69 -15.34 11.73
N ASN A 179 7.75 -15.56 13.05
CA ASN A 179 8.62 -14.79 13.95
C ASN A 179 10.10 -15.18 13.82
N GLN A 180 10.64 -15.05 12.61
CA GLN A 180 11.97 -15.44 12.17
C GLN A 180 12.53 -14.32 11.27
N PRO A 181 13.17 -13.27 11.86
CA PRO A 181 13.59 -12.09 11.13
C PRO A 181 14.57 -12.41 9.99
N GLU A 182 15.45 -13.39 10.16
CA GLU A 182 16.40 -13.80 9.11
C GLU A 182 15.69 -14.43 7.92
N LEU A 183 14.65 -15.24 8.17
CA LEU A 183 13.85 -15.85 7.11
C LEU A 183 13.08 -14.77 6.34
N ILE A 184 12.40 -13.87 7.05
CA ILE A 184 11.66 -12.75 6.43
C ILE A 184 12.60 -11.90 5.58
N SER A 185 13.74 -11.50 6.16
CA SER A 185 14.75 -10.69 5.46
C SER A 185 15.24 -11.40 4.20
N LYS A 186 15.52 -12.70 4.25
CA LYS A 186 15.94 -13.48 3.09
C LYS A 186 14.86 -13.58 2.01
N LEU A 187 13.60 -13.79 2.41
CA LEU A 187 12.46 -13.86 1.48
C LEU A 187 12.29 -12.53 0.73
N ILE A 188 12.29 -11.42 1.46
CA ILE A 188 12.14 -10.07 0.90
C ILE A 188 13.35 -9.71 0.04
N GLN A 189 14.58 -9.98 0.48
CA GLN A 189 15.78 -9.76 -0.34
C GLN A 189 15.74 -10.52 -1.67
N ASN A 190 15.37 -11.80 -1.64
CA ASN A 190 15.21 -12.62 -2.83
C ASN A 190 14.16 -12.04 -3.78
N TYR A 191 13.02 -11.59 -3.25
CA TYR A 191 11.97 -10.93 -4.03
C TYR A 191 12.46 -9.61 -4.66
N ILE A 192 12.99 -8.68 -3.85
CA ILE A 192 13.44 -7.37 -4.31
C ILE A 192 14.53 -7.50 -5.38
N SER A 193 15.47 -8.43 -5.22
CA SER A 193 16.51 -8.67 -6.23
C SER A 193 15.98 -9.05 -7.61
N GLN A 194 14.78 -9.64 -7.68
CA GLN A 194 14.14 -10.05 -8.93
C GLN A 194 13.31 -8.93 -9.57
N VAL A 195 12.79 -7.99 -8.79
CA VAL A 195 11.85 -6.95 -9.30
C VAL A 195 12.45 -5.55 -9.38
N VAL A 196 13.50 -5.25 -8.61
CA VAL A 196 13.98 -3.86 -8.41
C VAL A 196 14.43 -3.16 -9.69
N HIS A 197 14.91 -3.91 -10.67
CA HIS A 197 15.35 -3.38 -11.96
C HIS A 197 14.20 -2.97 -12.89
N ASP A 198 13.00 -3.53 -12.68
CA ASP A 198 11.81 -3.13 -13.43
C ASP A 198 11.14 -1.90 -12.81
N ILE A 199 11.44 -1.60 -11.53
CA ILE A 199 10.89 -0.45 -10.81
C ILE A 199 11.47 0.81 -11.45
N PRO A 200 10.70 1.88 -11.64
CA PRO A 200 11.20 3.10 -12.29
C PRO A 200 11.87 4.09 -11.34
N PHE A 201 11.80 3.86 -10.03
CA PHE A 201 12.31 4.75 -8.99
C PHE A 201 13.56 4.17 -8.33
N ASP A 202 14.63 4.97 -8.24
CA ASP A 202 15.88 4.55 -7.59
C ASP A 202 15.69 4.46 -6.06
N ASP A 203 15.00 5.45 -5.50
CA ASP A 203 14.64 5.54 -4.09
C ASP A 203 13.13 5.40 -3.97
N ILE A 204 12.68 4.38 -3.22
CA ILE A 204 11.25 4.09 -3.08
C ILE A 204 10.99 3.29 -1.82
N VAL A 205 9.82 3.48 -1.22
CA VAL A 205 9.29 2.61 -0.17
C VAL A 205 8.31 1.64 -0.80
N ILE A 206 8.46 0.34 -0.53
CA ILE A 206 7.59 -0.70 -1.07
C ILE A 206 6.96 -1.44 0.09
N ASP A 207 5.63 -1.51 0.11
CA ASP A 207 4.93 -2.36 1.03
C ASP A 207 4.71 -3.74 0.39
N VAL A 208 4.98 -4.80 1.15
CA VAL A 208 4.84 -6.19 0.73
C VAL A 208 4.18 -7.03 1.82
N ALA A 209 3.53 -8.13 1.45
CA ALA A 209 3.11 -9.15 2.40
C ALA A 209 4.02 -10.37 2.28
N VAL A 210 4.39 -10.98 3.40
CA VAL A 210 5.09 -12.28 3.42
C VAL A 210 4.14 -13.35 3.93
N HIS A 211 3.55 -14.12 3.00
CA HIS A 211 2.54 -15.12 3.30
C HIS A 211 2.90 -16.45 2.65
N ASP A 212 2.83 -17.56 3.39
CA ASP A 212 3.21 -18.90 2.92
C ASP A 212 4.58 -18.94 2.22
N LEU A 213 5.60 -18.31 2.83
CA LEU A 213 6.97 -18.17 2.30
C LEU A 213 7.10 -17.41 0.96
N ASN A 214 6.02 -16.79 0.49
CA ASN A 214 6.00 -15.99 -0.73
C ASN A 214 5.87 -14.51 -0.39
N VAL A 215 6.42 -13.65 -1.25
CA VAL A 215 6.39 -12.19 -1.07
C VAL A 215 5.46 -11.58 -2.11
N TYR A 216 4.45 -10.86 -1.64
CA TYR A 216 3.45 -10.23 -2.49
C TYR A 216 3.56 -8.71 -2.44
N PHE A 217 3.65 -8.07 -3.60
CA PHE A 217 3.61 -6.62 -3.74
C PHE A 217 2.28 -6.04 -3.27
N ILE A 218 2.34 -4.90 -2.57
CA ILE A 218 1.16 -4.18 -2.10
C ILE A 218 1.07 -2.81 -2.73
N GLU A 219 2.02 -1.93 -2.43
CA GLU A 219 2.03 -0.57 -2.95
C GLU A 219 3.44 0.05 -2.98
N PHE A 220 3.53 1.16 -3.72
CA PHE A 220 4.66 2.07 -3.71
C PHE A 220 4.31 3.31 -2.87
N ASN A 221 5.30 3.79 -2.13
CA ASN A 221 5.24 5.00 -1.34
C ASN A 221 6.51 5.84 -1.57
N ASP A 222 6.38 7.17 -1.41
CA ASP A 222 7.49 8.10 -1.58
C ASP A 222 8.56 7.88 -0.49
N TYR A 223 9.81 8.24 -0.81
CA TYR A 223 10.95 8.01 0.06
C TYR A 223 11.39 9.29 0.79
N GLY A 224 11.51 9.23 2.12
CA GLY A 224 12.21 10.23 2.93
C GLY A 224 11.31 11.14 3.78
N LEU A 225 11.96 11.93 4.64
CA LEU A 225 11.33 12.82 5.62
C LEU A 225 10.41 13.89 4.99
N GLU A 226 10.75 14.35 3.79
CA GLU A 226 9.98 15.37 3.06
C GLU A 226 8.71 14.80 2.40
N SER A 227 8.46 13.50 2.55
CA SER A 227 7.26 12.83 2.05
C SER A 227 6.24 12.59 3.17
N ASP A 228 4.98 12.36 2.79
CA ASP A 228 3.91 11.96 3.73
C ASP A 228 4.01 10.47 4.16
N THR A 229 5.07 9.76 3.75
CA THR A 229 5.24 8.32 4.03
C THR A 229 5.75 8.10 5.45
N ASP A 230 4.99 7.39 6.27
CA ASP A 230 5.42 6.94 7.60
C ASP A 230 6.65 6.00 7.53
N ALA A 231 7.61 6.13 8.44
CA ALA A 231 8.81 5.28 8.49
C ALA A 231 8.61 3.98 9.28
N GLY A 232 7.43 3.80 9.85
CA GLY A 232 7.06 2.67 10.69
C GLY A 232 7.87 2.50 11.96
N LEU A 233 8.55 1.35 12.07
CA LEU A 233 9.43 1.08 13.20
C LEU A 233 10.76 1.83 13.12
N TYR A 234 10.97 2.62 12.05
CA TYR A 234 12.06 3.57 11.92
C TYR A 234 11.58 5.00 12.14
N ASP A 235 12.55 5.90 12.24
CA ASP A 235 12.38 7.34 12.22
C ASP A 235 13.28 7.95 11.15
N TRP A 236 12.71 8.73 10.23
CA TRP A 236 13.43 9.26 9.07
C TRP A 236 14.66 10.10 9.43
N GLU A 237 14.64 10.79 10.58
CA GLU A 237 15.74 11.65 11.03
C GLU A 237 16.75 10.87 11.87
N ASN A 238 16.29 10.15 12.89
CA ASN A 238 17.14 9.43 13.84
C ASN A 238 17.80 8.20 13.20
N ASP A 239 17.11 7.50 12.31
CA ASP A 239 17.61 6.32 11.61
C ASP A 239 18.14 6.63 10.20
N LYS A 240 18.39 7.91 9.90
CA LYS A 240 18.84 8.36 8.56
C LYS A 240 20.05 7.59 8.03
N LYS A 241 20.98 7.16 8.89
CA LYS A 241 22.14 6.35 8.48
C LYS A 241 21.72 4.98 7.96
N ILE A 242 20.77 4.32 8.63
CA ILE A 242 20.25 3.01 8.22
C ILE A 242 19.47 3.16 6.90
N LEU A 243 18.63 4.19 6.82
CA LEU A 243 17.74 4.37 5.67
C LEU A 243 18.50 4.93 4.44
N CYS A 244 19.36 5.92 4.59
CA CYS A 244 19.91 6.64 3.44
C CYS A 244 21.27 6.13 2.94
N GLU A 245 21.95 5.25 3.69
CA GLU A 245 23.27 4.72 3.34
C GLU A 245 23.18 3.25 2.91
N ASN A 246 24.08 2.82 2.03
CA ASN A 246 24.17 1.41 1.64
C ASN A 246 24.95 0.63 2.70
N HIS A 247 24.37 -0.46 3.17
CA HIS A 247 25.00 -1.40 4.10
C HIS A 247 25.04 -2.80 3.47
N ASP A 248 26.00 -3.63 3.89
CA ASP A 248 26.08 -5.02 3.43
C ASP A 248 25.00 -5.90 4.06
N ASP A 249 24.62 -5.60 5.31
CA ASP A 249 23.57 -6.28 6.05
C ASP A 249 22.27 -5.47 6.02
N ILE A 250 21.12 -6.16 5.87
CA ILE A 250 19.79 -5.55 5.90
C ILE A 250 19.30 -5.48 7.34
N ASP A 251 19.03 -4.26 7.82
CA ASP A 251 18.39 -4.06 9.13
C ASP A 251 16.90 -4.43 9.03
N ILE A 252 16.41 -5.19 10.00
CA ILE A 252 14.99 -5.55 10.11
C ILE A 252 14.48 -5.26 11.51
N ARG A 253 13.38 -4.51 11.58
CA ARG A 253 12.65 -4.25 12.82
C ARG A 253 11.30 -4.94 12.76
N LEU A 254 11.04 -5.77 13.78
CA LEU A 254 9.77 -6.42 14.01
C LEU A 254 9.11 -5.81 15.23
N TYR A 255 7.79 -5.94 15.33
CA TYR A 255 7.05 -5.44 16.47
C TYR A 255 7.54 -6.11 17.77
N ASP A 256 7.84 -5.28 18.77
CA ASP A 256 8.08 -5.65 20.16
C ASP A 256 7.37 -4.61 21.03
N GLU A 257 6.52 -5.06 21.96
CA GLU A 257 5.81 -4.19 22.89
C GLU A 257 6.76 -3.26 23.67
N LYS A 258 7.99 -3.70 23.96
CA LYS A 258 8.99 -2.86 24.63
C LYS A 258 9.40 -1.65 23.78
N TRP A 259 9.42 -1.82 22.46
CA TRP A 259 9.73 -0.72 21.54
C TRP A 259 8.62 0.32 21.54
N LEU A 260 7.35 -0.09 21.56
CA LEU A 260 6.21 0.84 21.67
C LEU A 260 6.33 1.68 22.94
N VAL A 261 6.56 1.04 24.08
CA VAL A 261 6.74 1.74 25.35
C VAL A 261 7.90 2.74 25.24
N ALA A 262 9.04 2.36 24.65
CA ALA A 262 10.17 3.26 24.49
C ALA A 262 9.89 4.44 23.53
N LYS A 263 9.18 4.22 22.41
CA LYS A 263 8.88 5.27 21.43
C LYS A 263 7.88 6.31 21.96
N TYR A 264 6.89 5.89 22.74
CA TYR A 264 5.80 6.75 23.20
C TYR A 264 5.90 7.20 24.66
N THR A 265 6.84 6.66 25.44
CA THR A 265 7.18 7.25 26.74
C THR A 265 8.03 8.49 26.51
N ILE A 266 7.37 9.64 26.42
CA ILE A 266 8.00 10.96 26.48
C ILE A 266 8.74 11.05 27.82
N ALA A 267 10.05 11.33 27.77
CA ALA A 267 10.84 11.70 28.94
C ALA A 267 10.51 13.11 29.41
#